data_AF-A0A1D7W8F1-F1
#
_entry.id   AF-A0A1D7W8F1-F1
#
_cell.length_a   1.000
_cell.length_b   1.000
_cell.length_c   1.000
_cell.angle_alpha   90.00
_cell.angle_beta   90.00
_cell.angle_gamma   90.00
#
_symmetry.space_group_name_H-M   'P 1'
#
loop_
_entity.id
_entity.type
_entity.pdbx_description
1 polymer ?
#
loop_
_entity_poly.entity_id
_entity_poly.type
_entity_poly.pdbx_seq_one_letter_code
_entity_poly.pdbx_strand_id
1 'polypeptide(L)'
;MTSGTTTPDPGPDRSAASPKRRQRQPFAFRRHHFTVTGVLDYLFFLFAGASSTWLAVLILFKGFSLGWWQVLTLLVFWVVVSYLALPRLHRILSQIYVPNYFIGRARTSDGLLGDPVNLAWRGDEAQIHHAMKAAGWILADSITPASTWEIIASTLTRRSYPKAPVSPLLLFGRRQDFAYQQEVDGDPGQRHHVRFWKCPTGWMLPGGHQADWLAAGTYDKSVGISLFTLQFTHKIEENTDVERDYIVDTVSSADEAIVVQHIEDFSTGYHSRNGGGDAIITDGDLPIIEVTEVTADESDSPDRLDLALDATSIYADAKSVREVTRTLWHRRPLQTVVGAALVLIAPLPSMGRPGHRAGLERTAH
;
A
#
# COMPACT_ATOMS: atom_id res chain seq x y z
N MET A 1 33.05 68.90 -47.55
CA MET A 1 32.16 67.78 -47.95
C MET A 1 32.59 66.56 -47.17
N THR A 2 31.62 65.95 -46.52
CA THR A 2 31.69 65.15 -45.31
C THR A 2 32.14 63.70 -45.52
N SER A 3 32.80 63.18 -44.48
CA SER A 3 33.24 61.81 -44.22
C SER A 3 32.10 60.78 -44.27
N GLY A 4 32.43 59.52 -44.58
CA GLY A 4 31.49 58.41 -44.48
C GLY A 4 32.08 57.06 -44.88
N THR A 5 32.96 56.51 -44.04
CA THR A 5 33.40 55.11 -44.11
C THR A 5 32.24 54.21 -43.66
N THR A 6 31.73 53.36 -44.54
CA THR A 6 30.66 52.40 -44.19
C THR A 6 31.26 51.03 -43.92
N THR A 7 31.42 50.72 -42.64
CA THR A 7 31.68 49.37 -42.11
C THR A 7 30.39 48.54 -42.23
N PRO A 8 30.42 47.25 -42.63
CA PRO A 8 29.25 46.40 -42.51
C PRO A 8 29.05 46.01 -41.05
N ASP A 9 27.81 46.20 -40.60
CA ASP A 9 27.27 45.82 -39.29
C ASP A 9 27.38 44.29 -39.06
N PRO A 10 28.04 43.80 -38.00
CA PRO A 10 27.95 42.40 -37.63
C PRO A 10 26.60 42.18 -36.94
N GLY A 11 25.67 41.53 -37.65
CA GLY A 11 24.37 41.15 -37.11
C GLY A 11 24.50 40.38 -35.79
N PRO A 12 23.46 40.41 -34.93
CA PRO A 12 23.54 39.89 -33.57
C PRO A 12 23.87 38.40 -33.59
N ASP A 13 24.93 38.09 -32.87
CA ASP A 13 25.49 36.78 -32.60
C ASP A 13 24.37 35.80 -32.18
N ARG A 14 23.96 34.91 -33.11
CA ARG A 14 23.01 33.83 -32.82
C ARG A 14 23.71 32.66 -32.12
N SER A 15 24.48 32.97 -31.08
CA SER A 15 25.13 31.99 -30.20
C SER A 15 24.43 31.90 -28.84
N ALA A 16 23.11 32.02 -28.79
CA ALA A 16 22.34 31.54 -27.63
C ALA A 16 22.04 30.06 -27.88
N ALA A 17 22.98 29.19 -27.48
CA ALA A 17 22.73 27.77 -27.40
C ALA A 17 21.47 27.55 -26.54
N SER A 18 20.35 27.18 -27.18
CA SER A 18 19.17 26.73 -26.45
C SER A 18 19.61 25.64 -25.47
N PRO A 19 19.25 25.73 -24.18
CA PRO A 19 19.59 24.67 -23.24
C PRO A 19 19.00 23.39 -23.81
N LYS A 20 19.86 22.42 -24.14
CA LYS A 20 19.45 21.09 -24.63
C LYS A 20 18.35 20.62 -23.69
N ARG A 21 17.10 20.62 -24.17
CA ARG A 21 15.93 20.13 -23.44
C ARG A 21 16.27 18.68 -23.09
N ARG A 22 16.75 18.47 -21.86
CA ARG A 22 17.20 17.18 -21.34
C ARG A 22 16.03 16.24 -21.59
N GLN A 23 16.15 15.35 -22.57
CA GLN A 23 15.08 14.42 -22.92
C GLN A 23 14.73 13.67 -21.64
N ARG A 24 13.59 14.02 -21.03
CA ARG A 24 13.10 13.36 -19.83
C ARG A 24 12.81 11.92 -20.25
N GLN A 25 13.67 11.00 -19.85
CA GLN A 25 13.40 9.57 -20.01
C GLN A 25 12.03 9.32 -19.35
N PRO A 26 11.03 8.82 -20.09
CA PRO A 26 9.76 8.49 -19.47
C PRO A 26 10.05 7.51 -18.33
N PHE A 27 9.50 7.77 -17.15
CA PHE A 27 9.62 6.87 -16.00
C PHE A 27 9.09 5.50 -16.44
N ALA A 28 10.02 4.60 -16.78
CA ALA A 28 9.69 3.25 -17.14
C ALA A 28 9.35 2.54 -15.83
N PHE A 29 8.07 2.53 -15.46
CA PHE A 29 7.55 1.45 -14.64
C PHE A 29 7.98 0.17 -15.36
N ARG A 30 8.95 -0.52 -14.78
CA ARG A 30 9.66 -1.64 -15.39
C ARG A 30 8.59 -2.58 -15.95
N ARG A 31 8.48 -2.67 -17.29
CA ARG A 31 7.58 -3.64 -17.93
C ARG A 31 7.92 -4.99 -17.30
N HIS A 32 6.92 -5.69 -16.78
CA HIS A 32 7.13 -7.04 -16.27
C HIS A 32 7.70 -7.87 -17.42
N HIS A 33 8.99 -8.13 -17.40
CA HIS A 33 9.58 -9.11 -18.28
C HIS A 33 9.13 -10.47 -17.77
N PHE A 34 8.54 -11.28 -18.64
CA PHE A 34 8.20 -12.67 -18.32
C PHE A 34 9.49 -13.44 -18.02
N THR A 35 9.85 -13.51 -16.75
CA THR A 35 10.88 -14.43 -16.27
C THR A 35 10.24 -15.79 -16.05
N VAL A 36 11.00 -16.88 -16.23
CA VAL A 36 10.52 -18.25 -15.93
C VAL A 36 10.04 -18.34 -14.48
N THR A 37 10.74 -17.67 -13.56
CA THR A 37 10.31 -17.53 -12.16
C THR A 37 8.98 -16.79 -12.04
N GLY A 38 8.77 -15.70 -12.79
CA GLY A 38 7.51 -14.97 -12.79
C GLY A 38 6.33 -15.79 -13.33
N VAL A 39 6.55 -16.64 -14.34
CA VAL A 39 5.52 -17.56 -14.84
C VAL A 39 5.19 -18.63 -13.79
N LEU A 40 6.19 -19.22 -13.15
CA LEU A 40 5.97 -20.19 -12.08
C LEU A 40 5.25 -19.56 -10.89
N ASP A 41 5.67 -18.37 -10.46
CA ASP A 41 5.01 -17.63 -9.39
C ASP A 41 3.55 -17.33 -9.73
N TYR A 42 3.26 -16.97 -10.99
CA TYR A 42 1.89 -16.76 -11.47
C TYR A 42 1.06 -18.05 -11.45
N LEU A 43 1.62 -19.18 -11.88
CA LEU A 43 0.95 -20.48 -11.83
C LEU A 43 0.66 -20.91 -10.39
N PHE A 44 1.64 -20.81 -9.49
CA PHE A 44 1.43 -21.10 -8.06
C PHE A 44 0.38 -20.18 -7.44
N PHE A 45 0.38 -18.92 -7.83
CA PHE A 45 -0.60 -17.94 -7.36
C PHE A 45 -2.03 -18.29 -7.82
N LEU A 46 -2.21 -18.63 -9.10
CA LEU A 46 -3.51 -19.10 -9.63
C LEU A 46 -3.96 -20.39 -8.96
N PHE A 47 -3.05 -21.36 -8.81
CA PHE A 47 -3.34 -22.62 -8.15
C PHE A 47 -3.74 -22.43 -6.69
N ALA A 48 -3.04 -21.56 -5.95
CA ALA A 48 -3.38 -21.23 -4.57
C ALA A 48 -4.74 -20.53 -4.46
N GLY A 49 -5.06 -19.64 -5.40
CA GLY A 49 -6.38 -19.03 -5.54
C GLY A 49 -7.47 -20.09 -5.70
N ALA A 50 -7.37 -20.92 -6.75
CA ALA A 50 -8.31 -22.01 -7.01
C ALA A 50 -8.44 -22.98 -5.82
N SER A 51 -7.33 -23.36 -5.20
CA SER A 51 -7.30 -24.24 -4.03
C SER A 51 -8.02 -23.63 -2.83
N SER A 52 -7.81 -22.34 -2.56
CA SER A 52 -8.49 -21.64 -1.46
C SER A 52 -10.00 -21.53 -1.68
N THR A 53 -10.43 -21.26 -2.92
CA THR A 53 -11.85 -21.25 -3.30
C THR A 53 -12.46 -22.64 -3.16
N TRP A 54 -11.75 -23.67 -3.63
CA TRP A 54 -12.19 -25.06 -3.49
C TRP A 54 -12.31 -25.49 -2.02
N LEU A 55 -11.32 -25.13 -1.18
CA LEU A 55 -11.37 -25.37 0.26
C LEU A 55 -12.61 -24.72 0.89
N ALA A 56 -12.91 -23.46 0.55
CA ALA A 56 -14.10 -22.78 1.02
C ALA A 56 -15.38 -23.55 0.62
N VAL A 57 -15.48 -23.98 -0.63
CA VAL A 57 -16.62 -24.77 -1.13
C VAL A 57 -16.77 -26.11 -0.39
N LEU A 58 -15.66 -26.82 -0.12
CA LEU A 58 -15.68 -28.06 0.65
C LEU A 58 -16.16 -27.86 2.09
N ILE A 59 -15.69 -26.81 2.76
CA ILE A 59 -16.11 -26.47 4.13
C ILE A 59 -17.60 -26.16 4.15
N LEU A 60 -18.08 -25.40 3.17
CA LEU A 60 -19.50 -25.07 3.04
C LEU A 60 -20.36 -26.33 2.91
N PHE A 61 -20.03 -27.23 1.96
CA PHE A 61 -20.82 -28.45 1.75
C PHE A 61 -20.72 -29.47 2.88
N LYS A 62 -19.56 -29.61 3.53
CA LYS A 62 -19.39 -30.51 4.68
C LYS A 62 -20.02 -29.98 5.97
N GLY A 63 -20.21 -28.67 6.10
CA GLY A 63 -20.76 -28.05 7.31
C GLY A 63 -22.24 -28.38 7.60
N PHE A 64 -22.99 -28.88 6.60
CA PHE A 64 -24.43 -29.10 6.71
C PHE A 64 -24.86 -30.33 7.55
N SER A 65 -23.92 -31.15 8.05
CA SER A 65 -24.24 -32.37 8.80
C SER A 65 -23.79 -32.38 10.27
N LEU A 66 -23.41 -31.22 10.83
CA LEU A 66 -22.55 -31.14 12.04
C LEU A 66 -23.21 -30.58 13.32
N GLY A 67 -24.52 -30.31 13.34
CA GLY A 67 -25.19 -29.78 14.54
C GLY A 67 -24.55 -28.48 15.04
N TRP A 68 -24.27 -28.34 16.35
CA TRP A 68 -23.62 -27.13 16.92
C TRP A 68 -22.20 -26.85 16.39
N TRP A 69 -21.46 -27.86 15.90
CA TRP A 69 -20.16 -27.66 15.25
C TRP A 69 -20.26 -26.90 13.93
N GLN A 70 -21.47 -26.72 13.40
CA GLN A 70 -21.72 -25.88 12.24
C GLN A 70 -21.31 -24.42 12.48
N VAL A 71 -21.46 -23.89 13.70
CA VAL A 71 -21.04 -22.51 14.04
C VAL A 71 -19.53 -22.35 13.87
N LEU A 72 -18.74 -23.28 14.42
CA LEU A 72 -17.29 -23.28 14.24
C LEU A 72 -16.90 -23.46 12.76
N THR A 73 -17.62 -24.32 12.04
CA THR A 73 -17.40 -24.54 10.61
C THR A 73 -17.66 -23.28 9.79
N LEU A 74 -18.72 -22.54 10.10
CA LEU A 74 -19.04 -21.25 9.47
C LEU A 74 -17.99 -20.18 9.79
N LEU A 75 -17.47 -20.16 11.03
CA LEU A 75 -16.39 -19.26 11.42
C LEU A 75 -15.09 -19.57 10.64
N VAL A 76 -14.70 -20.85 10.56
CA VAL A 76 -13.53 -21.27 9.77
C VAL A 76 -13.73 -20.97 8.29
N PHE A 77 -14.92 -21.24 7.75
CA PHE A 77 -15.29 -20.88 6.39
C PHE A 77 -15.11 -19.38 6.14
N TRP A 78 -15.65 -18.53 7.03
CA TRP A 78 -15.51 -17.09 6.93
C TRP A 78 -14.04 -16.66 6.96
N VAL A 79 -13.21 -17.24 7.83
CA VAL A 79 -11.76 -16.95 7.87
C VAL A 79 -11.10 -17.32 6.54
N VAL A 80 -11.38 -18.50 6.01
CA VAL A 80 -10.80 -18.96 4.73
C VAL A 80 -11.24 -18.07 3.57
N VAL A 81 -12.52 -17.74 3.48
CA VAL A 81 -13.03 -16.88 2.40
C VAL A 81 -12.43 -15.47 2.50
N SER A 82 -12.50 -14.87 3.68
CA SER A 82 -12.18 -13.46 3.88
C SER A 82 -10.69 -13.18 3.85
N TYR A 83 -9.86 -14.09 4.36
CA TYR A 83 -8.40 -13.88 4.49
C TYR A 83 -7.56 -14.65 3.49
N LEU A 84 -8.15 -15.61 2.74
CA LEU A 84 -7.43 -16.39 1.74
C LEU A 84 -8.02 -16.30 0.34
N ALA A 85 -9.32 -16.55 0.16
CA ALA A 85 -9.91 -16.67 -1.17
C ALA A 85 -10.16 -15.31 -1.83
N LEU A 86 -10.91 -14.42 -1.18
CA LEU A 86 -11.26 -13.10 -1.73
C LEU A 86 -10.04 -12.21 -2.01
N PRO A 87 -9.06 -12.07 -1.09
CA PRO A 87 -7.84 -11.27 -1.36
C PRO A 87 -7.07 -11.76 -2.59
N ARG A 88 -6.95 -13.09 -2.75
CA ARG A 88 -6.28 -13.69 -3.93
C ARG A 88 -7.06 -13.41 -5.21
N LEU A 89 -8.39 -13.58 -5.18
CA LEU A 89 -9.23 -13.30 -6.33
C LEU A 89 -9.11 -11.83 -6.76
N HIS A 90 -9.20 -10.89 -5.81
CA HIS A 90 -9.03 -9.47 -6.10
C HIS A 90 -7.67 -9.16 -6.69
N ARG A 91 -6.60 -9.80 -6.20
CA ARG A 91 -5.26 -9.63 -6.75
C ARG A 91 -5.11 -10.17 -8.18
N ILE A 92 -5.80 -11.26 -8.52
CA ILE A 92 -5.84 -11.75 -9.91
C ILE A 92 -6.57 -10.73 -10.80
N LEU A 93 -7.74 -10.25 -10.36
CA LEU A 93 -8.57 -9.34 -11.15
C LEU A 93 -7.92 -7.96 -11.31
N SER A 94 -7.31 -7.43 -10.24
CA SER A 94 -6.69 -6.11 -10.27
C SER A 94 -5.48 -6.05 -11.21
N GLN A 95 -4.75 -7.14 -11.39
CA GLN A 95 -3.67 -7.22 -12.40
C GLN A 95 -4.16 -7.03 -13.84
N ILE A 96 -5.45 -7.28 -14.11
CA ILE A 96 -6.05 -7.15 -15.44
C ILE A 96 -6.56 -5.72 -15.66
N TYR A 97 -7.23 -5.14 -14.66
CA TYR A 97 -8.00 -3.90 -14.83
C TYR A 97 -7.39 -2.67 -14.16
N VAL A 98 -6.58 -2.83 -13.12
CA VAL A 98 -5.99 -1.70 -12.38
C VAL A 98 -4.65 -1.31 -13.03
N PRO A 99 -4.50 -0.07 -13.52
CA PRO A 99 -3.26 0.35 -14.15
C PRO A 99 -2.10 0.36 -13.16
N ASN A 100 -0.89 0.18 -13.70
CA ASN A 100 0.36 0.22 -12.92
C ASN A 100 1.10 1.56 -13.02
N TYR A 101 0.44 2.61 -13.54
CA TYR A 101 0.95 3.98 -13.53
C TYR A 101 0.23 4.81 -12.45
N PHE A 102 0.78 5.96 -12.13
CA PHE A 102 0.22 6.86 -11.13
C PHE A 102 -1.10 7.49 -11.62
N ILE A 103 -2.16 7.35 -10.82
CA ILE A 103 -3.51 7.87 -11.10
C ILE A 103 -4.11 8.63 -9.91
N GLY A 104 -3.27 9.19 -9.02
CA GLY A 104 -3.76 9.88 -7.82
C GLY A 104 -4.36 8.97 -6.75
N ARG A 105 -4.12 7.65 -6.84
CA ARG A 105 -4.61 6.64 -5.88
C ARG A 105 -3.48 5.73 -5.45
N ALA A 106 -3.40 5.44 -4.16
CA ALA A 106 -2.61 4.35 -3.64
C ALA A 106 -3.30 2.99 -3.97
N ARG A 107 -2.58 1.89 -3.80
CA ARG A 107 -3.12 0.53 -3.98
C ARG A 107 -2.95 -0.32 -2.73
N THR A 108 -3.92 -1.17 -2.45
CA THR A 108 -3.78 -2.18 -1.39
C THR A 108 -2.79 -3.27 -1.82
N SER A 109 -2.38 -4.14 -0.88
CA SER A 109 -1.58 -5.33 -1.20
C SER A 109 -2.25 -6.28 -2.20
N ASP A 110 -3.58 -6.20 -2.29
CA ASP A 110 -4.40 -7.00 -3.22
C ASP A 110 -4.59 -6.28 -4.56
N GLY A 111 -3.97 -5.11 -4.74
CA GLY A 111 -3.99 -4.33 -5.97
C GLY A 111 -5.27 -3.52 -6.19
N LEU A 112 -6.20 -3.53 -5.24
CA LEU A 112 -7.38 -2.66 -5.29
C LEU A 112 -6.97 -1.20 -5.10
N LEU A 113 -7.75 -0.26 -5.64
CA LEU A 113 -7.53 1.17 -5.42
C LEU A 113 -7.79 1.50 -3.94
N GLY A 114 -6.72 1.84 -3.22
CA GLY A 114 -6.75 2.30 -1.83
C GLY A 114 -7.05 3.80 -1.78
N ASP A 115 -6.48 4.47 -0.79
CA ASP A 115 -6.77 5.87 -0.46
C ASP A 115 -6.36 6.86 -1.58
N PRO A 116 -7.02 8.04 -1.66
CA PRO A 116 -6.57 9.12 -2.52
C PRO A 116 -5.19 9.62 -2.10
N VAL A 117 -4.34 9.90 -3.09
CA VAL A 117 -3.15 10.71 -2.88
C VAL A 117 -3.60 12.17 -2.95
N ASN A 118 -3.81 12.76 -1.79
CA ASN A 118 -4.42 14.09 -1.60
C ASN A 118 -3.45 15.14 -1.05
N LEU A 119 -2.17 14.79 -0.87
CA LEU A 119 -1.12 15.71 -0.43
C LEU A 119 0.17 15.48 -1.23
N ALA A 120 0.90 16.56 -1.50
CA ALA A 120 2.27 16.53 -1.99
C ALA A 120 3.17 17.36 -1.08
N TRP A 121 4.45 17.02 -1.02
CA TRP A 121 5.43 17.78 -0.23
C TRP A 121 6.70 18.02 -1.04
N ARG A 122 7.34 19.15 -0.76
CA ARG A 122 8.65 19.52 -1.30
C ARG A 122 9.61 19.83 -0.16
N GLY A 123 10.79 19.21 -0.21
CA GLY A 123 11.77 19.21 0.86
C GLY A 123 12.21 17.82 1.31
N ASP A 124 13.08 17.80 2.30
CA ASP A 124 13.73 16.60 2.80
C ASP A 124 12.92 15.85 3.84
N GLU A 125 13.25 14.56 4.03
CA GLU A 125 12.55 13.67 4.97
C GLU A 125 12.55 14.22 6.40
N ALA A 126 13.71 14.72 6.85
CA ALA A 126 13.87 15.27 8.19
C ALA A 126 12.95 16.48 8.44
N GLN A 127 12.75 17.32 7.41
CA GLN A 127 11.87 18.49 7.48
C GLN A 127 10.40 18.08 7.61
N ILE A 128 9.98 17.04 6.88
CA ILE A 128 8.63 16.46 7.03
C ILE A 128 8.46 15.89 8.45
N HIS A 129 9.45 15.15 8.95
CA HIS A 129 9.37 14.61 10.30
C HIS A 129 9.26 15.70 11.36
N HIS A 130 10.05 16.77 11.22
CA HIS A 130 9.98 17.94 12.08
C HIS A 130 8.58 18.56 12.05
N ALA A 131 8.09 18.92 10.86
CA ALA A 131 6.78 19.53 10.67
C ALA A 131 5.64 18.69 11.28
N MET A 132 5.63 17.38 11.02
CA MET A 132 4.60 16.49 11.55
C MET A 132 4.66 16.38 13.08
N LYS A 133 5.87 16.27 13.67
CA LYS A 133 6.03 16.21 15.13
C LYS A 133 5.65 17.53 15.80
N ALA A 134 6.04 18.66 15.22
CA ALA A 134 5.68 20.00 15.70
C ALA A 134 4.16 20.19 15.70
N ALA A 135 3.47 19.64 14.70
CA ALA A 135 2.01 19.60 14.60
C ALA A 135 1.33 18.57 15.52
N GLY A 136 2.08 17.87 16.39
CA GLY A 136 1.53 16.92 17.37
C GLY A 136 1.22 15.53 16.81
N TRP A 137 1.61 15.23 15.58
CA TRP A 137 1.41 13.91 14.99
C TRP A 137 2.42 12.90 15.50
N ILE A 138 1.96 11.66 15.68
CA ILE A 138 2.76 10.56 16.21
C ILE A 138 3.20 9.64 15.08
N LEU A 139 4.51 9.39 14.98
CA LEU A 139 5.05 8.44 14.01
C LEU A 139 4.56 7.02 14.32
N ALA A 140 3.99 6.35 13.32
CA ALA A 140 3.51 4.98 13.42
C ALA A 140 4.68 3.99 13.47
N ASP A 141 4.56 2.95 14.30
CA ASP A 141 5.54 1.88 14.32
C ASP A 141 5.51 1.07 13.01
N SER A 142 6.63 0.43 12.69
CA SER A 142 6.69 -0.50 11.57
C SER A 142 6.03 -1.84 11.94
N ILE A 143 5.45 -2.53 10.94
CA ILE A 143 4.91 -3.88 11.14
C ILE A 143 6.07 -4.83 11.40
N THR A 144 6.20 -5.29 12.65
CA THR A 144 7.18 -6.25 13.14
C THR A 144 6.47 -7.30 14.00
N PRO A 145 7.11 -8.45 14.31
CA PRO A 145 6.55 -9.40 15.27
C PRO A 145 6.26 -8.76 16.63
N ALA A 146 7.11 -7.82 17.07
CA ALA A 146 6.93 -7.08 18.32
C ALA A 146 5.69 -6.17 18.28
N SER A 147 5.54 -5.33 17.26
CA SER A 147 4.36 -4.45 17.14
C SER A 147 3.08 -5.23 16.85
N THR A 148 3.17 -6.38 16.19
CA THR A 148 2.03 -7.31 16.03
C THR A 148 1.59 -7.89 17.36
N TRP A 149 2.55 -8.29 18.21
CA TRP A 149 2.25 -8.75 19.57
C TRP A 149 1.63 -7.63 20.42
N GLU A 150 2.16 -6.41 20.31
CA GLU A 150 1.63 -5.25 21.01
C GLU A 150 0.18 -4.94 20.60
N ILE A 151 -0.16 -5.04 19.30
CA ILE A 151 -1.55 -4.93 18.82
C ILE A 151 -2.45 -5.99 19.49
N ILE A 152 -2.00 -7.25 19.55
CA ILE A 152 -2.78 -8.34 20.15
C ILE A 152 -2.98 -8.05 21.65
N ALA A 153 -1.91 -7.67 22.36
CA ALA A 153 -1.94 -7.38 23.77
C ALA A 153 -2.84 -6.16 24.09
N SER A 154 -2.72 -5.06 23.33
CA SER A 154 -3.52 -3.85 23.52
C SER A 154 -5.00 -4.11 23.25
N THR A 155 -5.32 -4.89 22.21
CA THR A 155 -6.70 -5.31 21.90
C THR A 155 -7.31 -6.16 23.01
N LEU A 156 -6.57 -7.15 23.53
CA LEU A 156 -7.04 -8.02 24.61
C LEU A 156 -7.18 -7.27 25.94
N THR A 157 -6.30 -6.31 26.21
CA THR A 157 -6.30 -5.50 27.45
C THR A 157 -7.15 -4.23 27.34
N ARG A 158 -7.76 -3.96 26.18
CA ARG A 158 -8.54 -2.75 25.86
C ARG A 158 -7.77 -1.46 26.17
N ARG A 159 -6.47 -1.45 25.86
CA ARG A 159 -5.61 -0.28 25.97
C ARG A 159 -5.46 0.39 24.61
N SER A 160 -5.35 1.70 24.59
CA SER A 160 -4.93 2.44 23.39
C SER A 160 -3.47 2.09 23.05
N TYR A 161 -3.18 2.00 21.74
CA TYR A 161 -1.83 1.88 21.20
C TYR A 161 -1.62 3.01 20.19
N PRO A 162 -1.22 4.22 20.63
CA PRO A 162 -1.18 5.41 19.77
C PRO A 162 -0.21 5.30 18.59
N LYS A 163 0.81 4.43 18.69
CA LYS A 163 1.80 4.16 17.64
C LYS A 163 1.47 2.94 16.78
N ALA A 164 0.25 2.40 16.89
CA ALA A 164 -0.13 1.15 16.20
C ALA A 164 0.24 1.20 14.72
N PRO A 165 0.85 0.14 14.15
CA PRO A 165 1.26 0.17 12.75
C PRO A 165 0.04 0.24 11.83
N VAL A 166 0.16 1.00 10.73
CA VAL A 166 -0.89 1.07 9.70
C VAL A 166 -0.72 -0.02 8.65
N SER A 167 -1.84 -0.48 8.10
CA SER A 167 -1.84 -1.38 6.95
C SER A 167 -1.04 -0.81 5.76
N PRO A 168 -0.33 -1.65 5.01
CA PRO A 168 0.49 -1.19 3.91
C PRO A 168 -0.36 -0.74 2.73
N LEU A 169 -0.03 0.43 2.17
CA LEU A 169 -0.49 0.88 0.88
C LEU A 169 0.69 1.09 -0.06
N LEU A 170 0.44 0.91 -1.35
CA LEU A 170 1.45 0.91 -2.38
C LEU A 170 1.27 2.10 -3.31
N LEU A 171 2.36 2.85 -3.48
CA LEU A 171 2.52 3.88 -4.51
C LEU A 171 3.86 3.63 -5.20
N PHE A 172 3.96 3.90 -6.49
CA PHE A 172 5.17 3.59 -7.27
C PHE A 172 5.62 2.13 -7.22
N GLY A 173 4.71 1.20 -6.88
CA GLY A 173 5.02 -0.22 -6.72
C GLY A 173 5.78 -0.57 -5.43
N ARG A 174 5.88 0.37 -4.48
CA ARG A 174 6.51 0.18 -3.16
C ARG A 174 5.57 0.54 -2.02
N ARG A 175 5.81 -0.04 -0.84
CA ARG A 175 5.10 0.32 0.40
C ARG A 175 5.44 1.77 0.79
N GLN A 176 4.54 2.41 1.55
CA GLN A 176 4.84 3.69 2.19
C GLN A 176 6.16 3.65 2.97
N ASP A 177 6.81 4.79 2.95
CA ASP A 177 8.10 5.05 3.59
C ASP A 177 7.96 5.20 5.10
N PHE A 178 6.97 5.97 5.53
CA PHE A 178 6.53 6.14 6.91
C PHE A 178 5.06 6.58 6.94
N ALA A 179 4.47 6.56 8.13
CA ALA A 179 3.11 7.03 8.36
C ALA A 179 3.01 7.71 9.72
N TYR A 180 2.15 8.71 9.81
CA TYR A 180 1.83 9.44 11.03
C TYR A 180 0.37 9.24 11.40
N GLN A 181 0.08 9.28 12.69
CA GLN A 181 -1.25 9.11 13.26
C GLN A 181 -1.51 10.09 14.40
N GLN A 182 -2.78 10.41 14.62
CA GLN A 182 -3.25 11.14 15.76
C GLN A 182 -4.58 10.53 16.23
N GLU A 183 -4.59 10.00 17.45
CA GLU A 183 -5.79 9.41 18.05
C GLU A 183 -6.74 10.51 18.52
N VAL A 184 -8.05 10.32 18.31
CA VAL A 184 -9.08 11.28 18.72
C VAL A 184 -9.68 10.83 20.04
N ASP A 185 -9.65 11.70 21.04
CA ASP A 185 -10.34 11.54 22.34
C ASP A 185 -10.09 10.21 23.08
N GLY A 186 -8.96 9.54 22.83
CA GLY A 186 -8.63 8.26 23.45
C GLY A 186 -9.39 7.06 22.85
N ASP A 187 -10.07 7.24 21.71
CA ASP A 187 -10.78 6.18 20.99
C ASP A 187 -9.88 5.57 19.90
N PRO A 188 -9.40 4.32 20.06
CA PRO A 188 -8.57 3.67 19.04
C PRO A 188 -9.33 3.41 17.72
N GLY A 189 -10.66 3.50 17.72
CA GLY A 189 -11.49 3.38 16.52
C GLY A 189 -11.52 4.65 15.67
N GLN A 190 -11.09 5.79 16.22
CA GLN A 190 -11.13 7.11 15.59
C GLN A 190 -9.76 7.76 15.56
N ARG A 191 -9.21 7.95 14.36
CA ARG A 191 -7.85 8.46 14.22
C ARG A 191 -7.60 9.10 12.87
N HIS A 192 -6.90 10.22 12.93
CA HIS A 192 -6.28 10.85 11.77
C HIS A 192 -5.04 10.05 11.39
N HIS A 193 -4.79 9.89 10.09
CA HIS A 193 -3.57 9.24 9.64
C HIS A 193 -3.15 9.67 8.25
N VAL A 194 -1.85 9.76 8.06
CA VAL A 194 -1.25 10.12 6.78
C VAL A 194 -0.05 9.23 6.46
N ARG A 195 -0.03 8.70 5.25
CA ARG A 195 1.06 7.84 4.73
C ARG A 195 1.89 8.63 3.72
N PHE A 196 3.21 8.41 3.71
CA PHE A 196 4.14 9.14 2.84
C PHE A 196 4.93 8.19 1.93
N TRP A 197 5.19 8.63 0.70
CA TRP A 197 6.03 7.94 -0.27
C TRP A 197 7.01 8.92 -0.91
N LYS A 198 8.29 8.56 -0.91
CA LYS A 198 9.33 9.31 -1.63
C LYS A 198 9.05 9.21 -3.12
N CYS A 199 8.96 10.35 -3.79
CA CYS A 199 8.88 10.40 -5.23
C CYS A 199 10.19 9.89 -5.85
N PRO A 200 10.13 9.14 -6.96
CA PRO A 200 11.32 8.81 -7.73
C PRO A 200 12.09 10.06 -8.20
N THR A 201 13.41 9.98 -8.34
CA THR A 201 14.23 11.14 -8.73
C THR A 201 13.80 11.74 -10.07
N GLY A 202 13.47 13.04 -10.08
CA GLY A 202 13.00 13.73 -11.28
C GLY A 202 11.55 13.42 -11.67
N TRP A 203 10.79 12.78 -10.77
CA TRP A 203 9.35 12.62 -10.88
C TRP A 203 8.67 13.99 -10.94
N MET A 204 7.59 14.07 -11.73
CA MET A 204 6.80 15.27 -11.92
C MET A 204 5.34 14.86 -11.91
N LEU A 205 4.52 15.68 -11.26
CA LEU A 205 3.08 15.59 -11.33
C LEU A 205 2.58 16.06 -12.71
N PRO A 206 1.34 15.68 -13.11
CA PRO A 206 0.61 16.33 -14.20
C PRO A 206 0.74 17.86 -14.13
N GLY A 207 0.79 18.52 -15.29
CA GLY A 207 1.06 19.97 -15.34
C GLY A 207 2.53 20.36 -15.15
N GLY A 208 3.41 19.41 -14.77
CA GLY A 208 4.84 19.66 -14.63
C GLY A 208 5.25 20.19 -13.25
N HIS A 209 4.36 20.08 -12.25
CA HIS A 209 4.67 20.42 -10.87
C HIS A 209 5.66 19.42 -10.27
N GLN A 210 6.64 19.92 -9.53
CA GLN A 210 7.55 19.07 -8.77
C GLN A 210 6.88 18.59 -7.49
N ALA A 211 7.25 17.40 -7.03
CA ALA A 211 6.90 16.88 -5.71
C ALA A 211 7.99 15.89 -5.29
N ASP A 212 8.57 16.09 -4.10
CA ASP A 212 9.58 15.20 -3.53
C ASP A 212 8.94 14.02 -2.79
N TRP A 213 7.74 14.25 -2.27
CA TRP A 213 6.92 13.24 -1.62
C TRP A 213 5.46 13.37 -2.02
N LEU A 214 4.78 12.23 -2.00
CA LEU A 214 3.33 12.17 -2.07
C LEU A 214 2.79 11.54 -0.80
N ALA A 215 1.62 12.00 -0.40
CA ALA A 215 0.97 11.55 0.81
C ALA A 215 -0.53 11.30 0.60
N ALA A 216 -1.05 10.40 1.42
CA ALA A 216 -2.46 10.04 1.48
C ALA A 216 -2.91 10.19 2.93
N GLY A 217 -3.68 11.24 3.20
CA GLY A 217 -4.33 11.52 4.47
C GLY A 217 -5.76 11.01 4.48
N THR A 218 -6.13 10.22 5.49
CA THR A 218 -7.51 9.73 5.69
C THR A 218 -7.86 9.67 7.17
N TYR A 219 -9.11 10.00 7.52
CA TYR A 219 -9.64 9.86 8.87
C TYR A 219 -10.34 8.51 9.02
N ASP A 220 -9.90 7.68 9.97
CA ASP A 220 -10.65 6.48 10.37
C ASP A 220 -11.76 6.90 11.34
N LYS A 221 -13.03 6.61 11.04
CA LYS A 221 -14.19 6.95 11.89
C LYS A 221 -14.71 5.82 12.76
N SER A 222 -14.44 4.57 12.40
CA SER A 222 -14.84 3.39 13.17
C SER A 222 -14.13 2.13 12.72
N VAL A 223 -14.23 1.06 13.51
CA VAL A 223 -13.88 -0.30 13.08
C VAL A 223 -15.13 -0.99 12.52
N GLY A 224 -14.99 -1.68 11.39
CA GLY A 224 -16.08 -2.40 10.75
C GLY A 224 -15.61 -3.56 9.88
N ILE A 225 -16.53 -4.06 9.06
CA ILE A 225 -16.26 -5.16 8.11
C ILE A 225 -16.14 -4.58 6.70
N SER A 226 -15.08 -4.97 5.99
CA SER A 226 -14.86 -4.64 4.58
C SER A 226 -15.98 -5.22 3.73
N LEU A 227 -16.57 -4.42 2.85
CA LEU A 227 -17.63 -4.89 1.94
C LEU A 227 -17.09 -5.82 0.87
N PHE A 228 -15.79 -5.71 0.55
CA PHE A 228 -15.17 -6.49 -0.52
C PHE A 228 -14.51 -7.76 -0.01
N THR A 229 -13.89 -7.72 1.16
CA THR A 229 -13.13 -8.88 1.69
C THR A 229 -13.77 -9.54 2.90
N LEU A 230 -14.83 -8.96 3.48
CA LEU A 230 -15.43 -9.42 4.74
C LEU A 230 -14.47 -9.47 5.93
N GLN A 231 -13.29 -8.84 5.80
CA GLN A 231 -12.30 -8.71 6.86
C GLN A 231 -12.66 -7.57 7.81
N PHE A 232 -12.22 -7.67 9.06
CA PHE A 232 -12.18 -6.49 9.93
C PHE A 232 -11.22 -5.45 9.37
N THR A 233 -11.70 -4.21 9.27
CA THR A 233 -10.96 -3.05 8.77
C THR A 233 -11.44 -1.79 9.47
N HIS A 234 -10.61 -0.74 9.46
CA HIS A 234 -11.11 0.58 9.77
C HIS A 234 -11.96 1.10 8.61
N LYS A 235 -12.97 1.88 8.96
CA LYS A 235 -13.86 2.61 8.08
C LYS A 235 -13.36 4.03 8.01
N ILE A 236 -13.02 4.48 6.81
CA ILE A 236 -12.62 5.86 6.60
C ILE A 236 -13.84 6.78 6.49
N GLU A 237 -13.64 8.04 6.85
CA GLU A 237 -14.60 9.08 6.55
C GLU A 237 -14.71 9.32 5.05
N GLU A 238 -15.93 9.61 4.61
CA GLU A 238 -16.25 9.69 3.19
C GLU A 238 -15.62 10.92 2.53
N ASN A 239 -15.67 12.08 3.19
CA ASN A 239 -15.03 13.28 2.68
C ASN A 239 -13.54 13.31 3.06
N THR A 240 -12.68 12.96 2.12
CA THR A 240 -11.22 12.92 2.35
C THR A 240 -10.57 14.29 2.33
N ASP A 241 -11.28 15.32 1.85
CA ASP A 241 -10.76 16.69 1.81
C ASP A 241 -10.76 17.30 3.20
N VAL A 242 -11.73 16.94 4.05
CA VAL A 242 -11.76 17.38 5.47
C VAL A 242 -10.48 16.95 6.20
N GLU A 243 -10.03 15.71 5.98
CA GLU A 243 -8.79 15.21 6.58
C GLU A 243 -7.55 15.87 5.95
N ARG A 244 -7.54 16.03 4.62
CA ARG A 244 -6.47 16.72 3.90
C ARG A 244 -6.27 18.12 4.49
N ASP A 245 -7.35 18.86 4.63
CA ASP A 245 -7.34 20.24 5.11
C ASP A 245 -6.95 20.28 6.60
N TYR A 246 -7.39 19.31 7.41
CA TYR A 246 -6.92 19.15 8.78
C TYR A 246 -5.40 18.95 8.88
N ILE A 247 -4.83 18.11 8.02
CA ILE A 247 -3.37 17.92 7.96
C ILE A 247 -2.67 19.22 7.57
N VAL A 248 -3.16 19.90 6.53
CA VAL A 248 -2.62 21.18 6.06
C VAL A 248 -2.64 22.21 7.18
N ASP A 249 -3.79 22.40 7.82
CA ASP A 249 -4.00 23.39 8.88
C ASP A 249 -3.11 23.11 10.09
N THR A 250 -3.02 21.85 10.53
CA THR A 250 -2.20 21.47 11.70
C THR A 250 -0.72 21.71 11.46
N VAL A 251 -0.20 21.41 10.27
CA VAL A 251 1.23 21.61 9.98
C VAL A 251 1.56 23.08 9.71
N SER A 252 0.73 23.81 8.94
CA SER A 252 0.99 25.23 8.67
C SER A 252 0.85 26.10 9.92
N SER A 253 0.03 25.68 10.90
CA SER A 253 -0.10 26.39 12.17
C SER A 253 1.05 26.08 13.14
N ALA A 254 1.80 24.99 12.93
CA ALA A 254 2.87 24.56 13.81
C ALA A 254 4.21 25.25 13.52
N ASP A 255 4.45 25.65 12.27
CA ASP A 255 5.69 26.31 11.84
C ASP A 255 5.41 27.33 10.72
N GLU A 256 5.74 28.60 10.97
CA GLU A 256 5.55 29.71 10.03
C GLU A 256 6.41 29.59 8.76
N ALA A 257 7.46 28.76 8.77
CA ALA A 257 8.27 28.49 7.59
C ALA A 257 7.57 27.59 6.55
N ILE A 258 6.45 26.96 6.93
CA ILE A 258 5.68 26.07 6.05
C ILE A 258 4.74 26.90 5.17
N VAL A 259 4.88 26.73 3.86
CA VAL A 259 4.04 27.41 2.85
C VAL A 259 3.24 26.37 2.08
N VAL A 260 1.97 26.66 1.80
CA VAL A 260 1.09 25.74 1.08
C VAL A 260 0.72 26.34 -0.27
N GLN A 261 1.00 25.61 -1.34
CA GLN A 261 0.52 25.91 -2.69
C GLN A 261 -0.57 24.93 -3.07
N HIS A 262 -1.58 25.34 -3.83
CA HIS A 262 -2.62 24.44 -4.29
C HIS A 262 -2.48 24.19 -5.80
N ILE A 263 -2.53 22.91 -6.20
CA ILE A 263 -2.84 22.56 -7.58
C ILE A 263 -4.34 22.31 -7.63
N GLU A 264 -5.07 23.31 -8.11
CA GLU A 264 -6.50 23.18 -8.41
C GLU A 264 -6.71 22.17 -9.54
N ASP A 265 -7.79 21.39 -9.47
CA ASP A 265 -8.19 20.40 -10.46
C ASP A 265 -7.07 19.40 -10.82
N PHE A 266 -6.21 19.07 -9.84
CA PHE A 266 -5.12 18.11 -10.03
C PHE A 266 -5.63 16.77 -10.57
N SER A 267 -6.77 16.34 -10.05
CA SER A 267 -7.63 15.33 -10.64
C SER A 267 -9.04 15.91 -10.76
N THR A 268 -9.87 15.32 -11.62
CA THR A 268 -11.30 15.61 -11.57
C THR A 268 -11.83 15.19 -10.21
N GLY A 269 -12.57 16.04 -9.50
CA GLY A 269 -13.31 15.61 -8.31
C GLY A 269 -14.15 14.35 -8.59
N TYR A 270 -14.23 13.45 -7.61
CA TYR A 270 -14.87 12.16 -7.81
C TYR A 270 -15.50 11.57 -6.55
N HIS A 271 -16.47 10.69 -6.79
CA HIS A 271 -17.09 9.84 -5.78
C HIS A 271 -16.78 8.39 -6.12
N SER A 272 -16.20 7.64 -5.19
CA SER A 272 -15.75 6.27 -5.44
C SER A 272 -15.80 5.40 -4.18
N ARG A 273 -15.18 4.21 -4.24
CA ARG A 273 -14.91 3.37 -3.08
C ARG A 273 -13.43 2.99 -2.99
N ASN A 274 -12.89 2.91 -1.78
CA ASN A 274 -11.55 2.35 -1.56
C ASN A 274 -11.54 0.81 -1.61
N GLY A 275 -10.37 0.20 -1.44
CA GLY A 275 -10.19 -1.25 -1.43
C GLY A 275 -10.87 -1.99 -0.27
N GLY A 276 -11.31 -1.28 0.78
CA GLY A 276 -12.17 -1.80 1.85
C GLY A 276 -13.66 -1.69 1.55
N GLY A 277 -14.01 -1.01 0.45
CA GLY A 277 -15.38 -0.71 0.05
C GLY A 277 -15.97 0.54 0.70
N ASP A 278 -15.18 1.39 1.34
CA ASP A 278 -15.68 2.63 1.97
C ASP A 278 -15.83 3.72 0.93
N ALA A 279 -16.89 4.53 1.04
CA ALA A 279 -17.14 5.63 0.13
C ALA A 279 -16.06 6.71 0.27
N ILE A 280 -15.70 7.34 -0.84
CA ILE A 280 -14.76 8.46 -0.90
C ILE A 280 -15.36 9.55 -1.76
N ILE A 281 -15.22 10.78 -1.30
CA ILE A 281 -15.52 12.02 -2.01
C ILE A 281 -14.30 12.93 -1.89
N THR A 282 -13.89 13.50 -3.01
CA THR A 282 -12.84 14.53 -3.07
C THR A 282 -13.14 15.54 -4.17
N ASP A 283 -12.79 16.80 -3.94
CA ASP A 283 -12.78 17.91 -4.91
C ASP A 283 -11.76 17.70 -6.03
N GLY A 284 -10.73 16.89 -5.77
CA GLY A 284 -9.67 16.55 -6.73
C GLY A 284 -8.43 17.46 -6.67
N ASP A 285 -8.40 18.44 -5.75
CA ASP A 285 -7.28 19.36 -5.55
C ASP A 285 -6.12 18.69 -4.83
N LEU A 286 -4.91 19.20 -5.09
CA LEU A 286 -3.68 18.70 -4.48
C LEU A 286 -2.85 19.85 -3.86
N PRO A 287 -2.95 20.08 -2.54
CA PRO A 287 -2.01 20.94 -1.83
C PRO A 287 -0.60 20.36 -1.86
N ILE A 288 0.37 21.24 -2.15
CA ILE A 288 1.80 21.03 -2.03
C ILE A 288 2.28 21.80 -0.81
N ILE A 289 2.78 21.06 0.17
CA ILE A 289 3.34 21.62 1.40
C ILE A 289 4.85 21.79 1.18
N GLU A 290 5.30 23.04 1.18
CA GLU A 290 6.69 23.45 1.05
C GLU A 290 7.32 23.47 2.44
N VAL A 291 8.28 22.57 2.70
CA VAL A 291 9.02 22.49 3.97
C VAL A 291 10.50 22.78 3.81
N THR A 292 10.92 23.32 2.66
CA THR A 292 12.34 23.56 2.36
C THR A 292 13.01 24.55 3.31
N GLU A 293 12.25 25.49 3.88
CA GLU A 293 12.74 26.49 4.85
C GLU A 293 12.63 26.00 6.31
N VAL A 294 12.04 24.83 6.55
CA VAL A 294 11.94 24.24 7.89
C VAL A 294 13.33 23.79 8.34
N THR A 295 13.73 24.18 9.54
CA THR A 295 15.01 23.76 10.13
C THR A 295 14.81 22.47 10.91
N ALA A 296 15.26 21.35 10.35
CA ALA A 296 15.17 20.04 11.00
C ALA A 296 16.41 19.73 11.84
N ASP A 297 16.23 19.06 12.97
CA ASP A 297 17.31 18.60 13.84
C ASP A 297 17.74 17.15 13.50
N GLU A 298 18.92 16.73 13.95
CA GLU A 298 19.39 15.33 13.76
C GLU A 298 18.41 14.30 14.33
N SER A 299 17.71 14.63 15.43
CA SER A 299 16.68 13.78 16.03
C SER A 299 15.42 13.60 15.16
N ASP A 300 15.28 14.37 14.09
CA ASP A 300 14.17 14.29 13.15
C ASP A 300 14.39 13.31 12.01
N SER A 301 15.61 12.80 11.85
CA SER A 301 15.87 11.68 10.96
C SER A 301 15.67 10.37 11.72
N PRO A 302 14.57 9.62 11.55
CA PRO A 302 14.43 8.32 12.20
C PRO A 302 15.50 7.37 11.66
N ASP A 303 16.04 6.52 12.54
CA ASP A 303 16.91 5.41 12.16
C ASP A 303 16.14 4.48 11.20
N ARG A 304 16.35 4.67 9.89
CA ARG A 304 15.81 3.76 8.90
C ARG A 304 16.64 2.48 8.95
N LEU A 305 16.13 1.45 9.62
CA LEU A 305 16.41 0.09 9.17
C LEU A 305 15.89 0.02 7.74
N ASP A 306 16.81 0.05 6.76
CA ASP A 306 16.53 -0.02 5.32
C ASP A 306 15.24 -0.78 5.05
N LEU A 307 14.19 -0.05 4.66
CA LEU A 307 12.86 -0.62 4.55
C LEU A 307 12.91 -1.82 3.60
N ALA A 308 12.57 -2.99 4.14
CA ALA A 308 12.64 -4.27 3.46
C ALA A 308 11.67 -4.43 2.27
N LEU A 309 11.20 -3.36 1.62
CA LEU A 309 10.38 -3.41 0.42
C LEU A 309 10.72 -2.27 -0.55
N ASP A 310 11.99 -1.93 -0.68
CA ASP A 310 12.46 -1.21 -1.86
C ASP A 310 12.64 -2.20 -3.01
N ALA A 311 11.62 -2.34 -3.87
CA ALA A 311 11.73 -3.15 -5.09
C ALA A 311 12.76 -2.59 -6.08
N THR A 312 13.23 -1.36 -5.85
CA THR A 312 14.33 -0.73 -6.57
C THR A 312 15.69 -1.33 -6.15
N SER A 313 15.86 -1.72 -4.88
CA SER A 313 17.13 -2.27 -4.38
C SER A 313 17.31 -3.77 -4.60
N ILE A 314 16.22 -4.54 -4.70
CA ILE A 314 16.29 -6.02 -4.87
C ILE A 314 17.01 -6.44 -6.16
N TYR A 315 17.04 -5.57 -7.19
CA TYR A 315 17.72 -5.86 -8.45
C TYR A 315 18.85 -4.88 -8.80
N ALA A 316 19.05 -3.83 -8.02
CA ALA A 316 20.20 -2.95 -8.18
C ALA A 316 21.45 -3.50 -7.48
N ASP A 317 21.29 -4.25 -6.37
CA ASP A 317 22.42 -4.57 -5.50
C ASP A 317 22.55 -6.05 -5.06
N ALA A 318 21.63 -6.93 -5.47
CA ALA A 318 21.73 -8.36 -5.14
C ALA A 318 22.78 -9.06 -6.02
N LYS A 319 24.00 -9.24 -5.48
CA LYS A 319 25.10 -9.94 -6.17
C LYS A 319 25.04 -11.47 -6.04
N SER A 320 24.12 -12.03 -5.24
CA SER A 320 24.02 -13.48 -5.03
C SER A 320 22.61 -14.05 -4.82
N VAL A 321 22.39 -15.28 -5.30
CA VAL A 321 21.13 -16.05 -5.13
C VAL A 321 20.78 -16.24 -3.65
N ARG A 322 21.79 -16.34 -2.76
CA ARG A 322 21.61 -16.57 -1.33
C ARG A 322 20.99 -15.36 -0.63
N GLU A 323 21.40 -14.15 -0.98
CA GLU A 323 20.79 -12.91 -0.50
C GLU A 323 19.36 -12.76 -1.01
N VAL A 324 19.10 -13.06 -2.29
CA VAL A 324 17.75 -13.08 -2.84
C VAL A 324 16.84 -14.04 -2.07
N THR A 325 17.30 -15.26 -1.76
CA THR A 325 16.51 -16.23 -0.98
C THR A 325 16.26 -15.81 0.47
N ARG A 326 17.24 -15.19 1.13
CA ARG A 326 17.09 -14.68 2.52
C ARG A 326 16.12 -13.50 2.56
N THR A 327 16.24 -12.62 1.58
CA THR A 327 15.39 -11.43 1.38
C THR A 327 13.95 -11.86 1.07
N LEU A 328 13.74 -12.86 0.23
CA LEU A 328 12.43 -13.45 -0.06
C LEU A 328 11.80 -14.15 1.15
N TRP A 329 12.59 -14.78 2.02
CA TRP A 329 12.10 -15.47 3.21
C TRP A 329 11.61 -14.50 4.30
N HIS A 330 12.32 -13.39 4.50
CA HIS A 330 11.93 -12.36 5.46
C HIS A 330 10.81 -11.42 4.98
N ARG A 331 10.52 -11.39 3.66
CA ARG A 331 9.59 -10.44 3.02
C ARG A 331 8.26 -11.06 2.56
N ARG A 332 7.97 -12.33 2.89
CA ARG A 332 6.69 -12.94 2.50
C ARG A 332 5.55 -12.31 3.32
N PRO A 333 4.42 -11.93 2.68
CA PRO A 333 3.22 -11.58 3.42
C PRO A 333 2.87 -12.72 4.37
N LEU A 334 2.51 -12.41 5.62
CA LEU A 334 2.16 -13.39 6.66
C LEU A 334 1.16 -14.45 6.13
N GLN A 335 0.24 -14.03 5.27
CA GLN A 335 -0.75 -14.87 4.58
C GLN A 335 -0.14 -15.97 3.69
N THR A 336 1.07 -15.75 3.13
CA THR A 336 1.77 -16.74 2.29
C THR A 336 2.47 -17.79 3.16
N VAL A 337 3.02 -17.38 4.30
CA VAL A 337 3.65 -18.29 5.27
C VAL A 337 2.59 -19.14 5.98
N VAL A 338 1.51 -18.50 6.44
CA VAL A 338 0.35 -19.17 7.04
C VAL A 338 -0.32 -20.10 6.02
N GLY A 339 -0.50 -19.65 4.78
CA GLY A 339 -1.03 -20.49 3.70
C GLY A 339 -0.17 -21.72 3.41
N ALA A 340 1.16 -21.57 3.36
CA ALA A 340 2.07 -22.70 3.15
C ALA A 340 2.08 -23.67 4.35
N ALA A 341 2.03 -23.15 5.58
CA ALA A 341 1.92 -23.96 6.79
C ALA A 341 0.60 -24.74 6.83
N LEU A 342 -0.52 -24.12 6.45
CA LEU A 342 -1.82 -24.79 6.37
C LEU A 342 -1.86 -25.88 5.29
N VAL A 343 -1.17 -25.69 4.15
CA VAL A 343 -1.03 -26.73 3.12
C VAL A 343 -0.17 -27.90 3.60
N LEU A 344 0.88 -27.65 4.41
CA LEU A 344 1.73 -28.69 4.99
C LEU A 344 1.06 -29.43 6.16
N ILE A 345 0.09 -28.81 6.84
CA ILE A 345 -0.65 -29.37 7.97
C ILE A 345 -1.97 -30.06 7.51
N ALA A 346 -2.44 -29.80 6.30
CA ALA A 346 -3.64 -30.43 5.77
C ALA A 346 -3.41 -31.95 5.58
N PRO A 347 -4.22 -32.83 6.20
CA PRO A 347 -4.09 -34.26 5.98
C PRO A 347 -4.39 -34.58 4.52
N LEU A 348 -3.42 -35.17 3.81
CA LEU A 348 -3.61 -35.74 2.48
C LEU A 348 -4.85 -36.65 2.52
N PRO A 349 -5.86 -36.44 1.65
CA PRO A 349 -7.01 -37.33 1.62
C PRO A 349 -6.50 -38.74 1.33
N SER A 350 -6.78 -39.67 2.24
CA SER A 350 -6.49 -41.08 2.04
C SER A 350 -7.24 -41.55 0.80
N MET A 351 -6.51 -41.70 -0.31
CA MET A 351 -7.01 -42.41 -1.47
C MET A 351 -7.38 -43.82 -1.00
N GLY A 352 -8.68 -44.10 -1.00
CA GLY A 352 -9.23 -45.39 -0.58
C GLY A 352 -8.60 -46.52 -1.38
N ARG A 353 -8.14 -47.56 -0.68
CA ARG A 353 -7.85 -48.86 -1.30
C ARG A 353 -9.17 -49.51 -1.70
N PRO A 354 -9.35 -49.94 -2.95
CA PRO A 354 -10.52 -50.71 -3.34
C PRO A 354 -10.32 -52.19 -2.97
N GLY A 355 -11.37 -52.79 -2.40
CA GLY A 355 -11.69 -54.20 -2.65
C GLY A 355 -11.39 -55.19 -1.52
N HIS A 356 -12.46 -55.62 -0.84
CA HIS A 356 -12.81 -57.04 -0.83
C HIS A 356 -14.32 -57.22 -0.67
N ARG A 357 -15.00 -57.54 -1.78
CA ARG A 357 -16.28 -58.25 -1.75
C ARG A 357 -15.95 -59.68 -1.30
N ALA A 358 -16.43 -60.08 -0.13
CA ALA A 358 -16.55 -61.48 0.21
C ALA A 358 -18.03 -61.87 0.07
N GLY A 359 -18.33 -62.62 -0.97
CA GLY A 359 -19.57 -63.35 -1.14
C GLY A 359 -19.25 -64.68 -1.82
N LEU A 360 -19.53 -65.78 -1.12
CA LEU A 360 -19.97 -67.12 -1.58
C LEU A 360 -19.98 -68.00 -0.30
N GLU A 361 -21.13 -68.29 0.30
CA GLU A 361 -22.07 -69.41 0.03
C GLU A 361 -21.57 -70.82 0.41
N ARG A 362 -22.39 -71.48 1.26
CA ARG A 362 -22.71 -72.92 1.42
C ARG A 362 -21.62 -73.81 2.05
N THR A 363 -21.89 -74.75 2.97
CA THR A 363 -22.94 -75.80 3.09
C THR A 363 -23.03 -76.32 4.55
N ALA A 364 -24.25 -76.55 5.09
CA ALA A 364 -24.83 -77.84 5.52
C ALA A 364 -24.10 -78.67 6.61
N HIS A 365 -24.66 -78.72 7.83
CA HIS A 365 -25.38 -79.88 8.38
C HIS A 365 -26.02 -79.57 9.73
#